data_AF-A0A9D8FLN8-F1
#
_entry.id   AF-A0A9D8FLN8-F1
#
_cell.length_a   1.000
_cell.length_b   1.000
_cell.length_c   1.000
_cell.angle_alpha   90.00
_cell.angle_beta   90.00
_cell.angle_gamma   90.00
#
_symmetry.space_group_name_H-M   'P 1'
#
loop_
_entity.id
_entity.type
_entity.pdbx_description
1 polymer ?
#
loop_
_entity_poly.entity_id
_entity_poly.type
_entity_poly.pdbx_seq_one_letter_code
_entity_poly.pdbx_strand_id
1 'polypeptide(L)'
;MYNQDEKFNEKGSTNWLRILHIVSLILFSVFLVAGIAYLSLGIKTRIIQEKKVAVTEGSSFADNEEESDNEYIDLEENSDSIAGDEEVLTMIYPQENDNPQIKESRYVITGVAADGVDAIRVEYQHAKSGLSDDYYLTNFNKGDETWEYVADVKYRNLNFGENSYRITAYADNVVLGTKEFIIYFDAKEHVLSQEVSVKWSEDLTLIDSDEKPGVSNYLVGEVSSGEYNGLRLLLNATAGMGGYEFDYYVVKDGIKIFFKDSNIVISDLANLPEELVVPNTSYVLEKGYSPTRLFSDFQIVKTLFNHESLGNFYLAYPIDIYEELEARKGQPAGVKVRGSATYNCVIVELKDHTVQVYNLPVNFVDDKRIPNITFIDGETNTAVYSYTKIVGCGSYCEPLAVVSEENLQPETNLKIAGKTSTGEIIYEYINTDNSALLDLYNDEFTLAYYNNGKLSNNKYTYEEFIGMHPLLYWKDVFGRWIEFKHYEFGAMAEMCKPV
;
A
#
# COMPACT_ATOMS: atom_id res chain seq x y z
N MET A 1 39.91 -24.59 49.96
CA MET A 1 38.95 -25.02 51.01
C MET A 1 37.57 -24.55 50.63
N TYR A 2 36.80 -25.36 49.91
CA TYR A 2 35.42 -25.77 50.25
C TYR A 2 34.99 -26.76 49.16
N ASN A 3 34.73 -27.98 49.60
CA ASN A 3 34.21 -29.11 48.83
C ASN A 3 32.86 -29.42 49.47
N GLN A 4 31.79 -29.61 48.70
CA GLN A 4 30.75 -30.57 49.05
C GLN A 4 29.87 -30.89 47.83
N ASP A 5 30.00 -32.13 47.37
CA ASP A 5 29.11 -32.81 46.44
C ASP A 5 27.93 -33.40 47.23
N GLU A 6 26.68 -33.05 46.86
CA GLU A 6 25.49 -33.79 47.25
C GLU A 6 25.03 -34.71 46.11
N LYS A 7 25.09 -36.02 46.36
CA LYS A 7 24.54 -37.07 45.49
C LYS A 7 23.02 -37.18 45.71
N PHE A 8 22.24 -36.83 44.70
CA PHE A 8 20.80 -37.09 44.65
C PHE A 8 20.50 -38.58 44.43
N ASN A 9 19.52 -39.10 45.18
CA ASN A 9 19.20 -40.51 45.31
C ASN A 9 18.13 -40.93 44.26
N GLU A 10 18.54 -41.67 43.21
CA GLU A 10 17.75 -41.99 42.00
C GLU A 10 16.56 -42.96 42.19
N LYS A 11 16.28 -43.48 43.38
CA LYS A 11 15.24 -44.51 43.55
C LYS A 11 13.80 -44.02 43.71
N GLY A 12 13.56 -42.70 43.76
CA GLY A 12 12.22 -42.11 43.94
C GLY A 12 11.49 -41.69 42.65
N SER A 13 12.17 -41.57 41.52
CA SER A 13 11.62 -40.91 40.31
C SER A 13 10.71 -41.81 39.46
N THR A 14 10.87 -43.13 39.54
CA THR A 14 10.15 -44.08 38.67
C THR A 14 8.67 -44.26 39.01
N ASN A 15 8.26 -44.02 40.26
CA ASN A 15 6.85 -44.10 40.65
C ASN A 15 6.07 -42.83 40.24
N TRP A 16 6.71 -41.67 40.24
CA TRP A 16 6.07 -40.41 39.82
C TRP A 16 5.75 -40.39 38.32
N LEU A 17 6.65 -40.91 37.49
CA LEU A 17 6.45 -41.04 36.04
C LEU A 17 5.29 -41.97 35.66
N ARG A 18 5.04 -43.01 36.47
CA ARG A 18 3.90 -43.93 36.28
C ARG A 18 2.57 -43.28 36.65
N ILE A 19 2.55 -42.50 37.73
CA ILE A 19 1.34 -41.77 38.15
C ILE A 19 0.99 -40.72 37.08
N LEU A 20 1.98 -39.98 36.55
CA LEU A 20 1.74 -39.01 35.48
C LEU A 20 1.17 -39.65 34.21
N HIS A 21 1.65 -40.82 33.82
CA HIS A 21 1.12 -41.55 32.67
C HIS A 21 -0.34 -41.99 32.87
N ILE A 22 -0.69 -42.47 34.07
CA ILE A 22 -2.07 -42.88 34.36
C ILE A 22 -3.02 -41.67 34.34
N VAL A 23 -2.61 -40.54 34.92
CA VAL A 23 -3.40 -39.31 34.90
C VAL A 23 -3.59 -38.79 33.46
N SER A 24 -2.55 -38.85 32.64
CA SER A 24 -2.62 -38.48 31.22
C SER A 24 -3.62 -39.34 30.43
N LEU A 25 -3.60 -40.66 30.63
CA LEU A 25 -4.54 -41.58 29.97
C LEU A 25 -6.00 -41.35 30.39
N ILE A 26 -6.24 -41.06 31.68
CA ILE A 26 -7.58 -40.74 32.18
C ILE A 26 -8.08 -39.43 31.54
N LEU A 27 -7.25 -38.38 31.52
CA LEU A 27 -7.62 -37.11 30.90
C LEU A 27 -7.91 -37.29 29.40
N PHE A 28 -7.09 -38.05 28.69
CA PHE A 28 -7.31 -38.34 27.27
C PHE A 28 -8.64 -39.03 27.00
N SER A 29 -9.03 -40.00 27.85
CA SER A 29 -10.33 -40.69 27.72
C SER A 29 -11.54 -39.75 27.93
N VAL A 30 -11.42 -38.78 28.85
CA VAL A 30 -12.49 -37.80 29.12
C VAL A 30 -12.67 -36.86 27.93
N PHE A 31 -11.58 -36.37 27.34
CA PHE A 31 -11.62 -35.52 26.15
C PHE A 31 -12.17 -36.26 24.92
N LEU A 32 -11.83 -37.54 24.74
CA LEU A 32 -12.35 -38.34 23.63
C LEU A 32 -13.88 -38.49 23.70
N VAL A 33 -14.44 -38.76 24.89
CA VAL A 33 -15.89 -38.90 25.08
C VAL A 33 -16.60 -37.57 24.88
N ALA A 34 -16.04 -36.47 25.37
CA ALA A 34 -16.59 -35.13 25.16
C ALA A 34 -16.60 -34.74 23.67
N GLY A 35 -15.52 -35.06 22.93
CA GLY A 35 -15.43 -34.81 21.49
C GLY A 35 -16.47 -35.58 20.67
N ILE A 36 -16.70 -36.85 21.00
CA ILE A 36 -17.73 -37.68 20.34
C ILE A 36 -19.15 -37.12 20.60
N ALA A 37 -19.43 -36.66 21.82
CA ALA A 37 -20.71 -36.04 22.14
C ALA A 37 -20.94 -34.74 21.34
N TYR A 38 -19.89 -33.91 21.21
CA TYR A 38 -19.96 -32.65 20.46
C TYR A 38 -20.22 -32.87 18.96
N LEU A 39 -19.53 -33.84 18.35
CA LEU A 39 -19.75 -34.26 16.95
C LEU A 39 -21.19 -34.75 16.71
N SER A 40 -21.77 -35.48 17.67
CA SER A 40 -23.15 -35.97 17.55
C SER A 40 -24.19 -34.84 17.57
N LEU A 41 -23.93 -33.76 18.30
CA LEU A 41 -24.79 -32.58 18.36
C LEU A 41 -24.72 -31.78 17.05
N GLY A 42 -23.52 -31.58 16.50
CA GLY A 42 -23.31 -30.83 15.25
C GLY A 42 -24.01 -31.46 14.02
N ILE A 43 -23.98 -32.80 13.91
CA ILE A 43 -24.64 -33.53 12.81
C ILE A 43 -26.16 -33.34 12.86
N LYS A 44 -26.74 -33.26 14.06
CA LYS A 44 -28.20 -33.15 14.25
C LYS A 44 -28.74 -31.78 13.83
N THR A 45 -27.96 -30.71 14.02
CA THR A 45 -28.30 -29.34 13.58
C THR A 45 -28.23 -29.17 12.08
N ARG A 46 -27.27 -29.83 11.40
CA ARG A 46 -27.07 -29.70 9.95
C ARG A 46 -28.23 -30.31 9.14
N ILE A 47 -28.80 -31.42 9.60
CA ILE A 47 -29.96 -32.08 8.97
C ILE A 47 -31.24 -31.20 9.05
N ILE A 48 -31.33 -30.28 10.02
CA ILE A 48 -32.50 -29.41 10.20
C ILE A 48 -32.44 -28.20 9.25
N GLN A 49 -31.26 -27.73 8.85
CA GLN A 49 -31.13 -26.56 7.97
C GLN A 49 -31.33 -26.89 6.49
N GLU A 50 -30.88 -28.04 6.00
CA GLU A 50 -31.02 -28.41 4.58
C GLU A 50 -32.49 -28.66 4.17
N LYS A 51 -33.39 -28.88 5.12
CA LYS A 51 -34.84 -29.03 4.84
C LYS A 51 -35.58 -27.72 4.58
N LYS A 52 -34.97 -26.54 4.84
CA LYS A 52 -35.63 -25.24 4.66
C LYS A 52 -35.36 -24.57 3.30
N VAL A 53 -34.38 -25.02 2.53
CA VAL A 53 -33.94 -24.34 1.31
C VAL A 53 -34.62 -24.86 0.02
N ALA A 54 -35.39 -25.96 0.09
CA ALA A 54 -35.96 -26.61 -1.09
C ALA A 54 -37.35 -26.06 -1.55
N VAL A 55 -37.78 -24.87 -1.13
CA VAL A 55 -39.12 -24.34 -1.49
C VAL A 55 -39.07 -22.86 -1.85
N THR A 56 -38.38 -22.46 -2.92
CA THR A 56 -38.80 -21.33 -3.79
C THR A 56 -37.88 -21.27 -4.99
N GLU A 57 -38.38 -21.58 -6.19
CA GLU A 57 -38.04 -20.86 -7.43
C GLU A 57 -38.88 -21.40 -8.59
N GLY A 58 -39.63 -20.51 -9.21
CA GLY A 58 -40.43 -20.76 -10.39
C GLY A 58 -41.11 -19.47 -10.83
N SER A 59 -40.59 -18.82 -11.87
CA SER A 59 -41.31 -17.79 -12.61
C SER A 59 -40.66 -17.58 -13.99
N SER A 60 -41.49 -17.74 -15.02
CA SER A 60 -41.24 -17.67 -16.45
C SER A 60 -41.11 -16.24 -17.00
N PHE A 61 -40.26 -16.04 -18.01
CA PHE A 61 -40.26 -14.88 -18.90
C PHE A 61 -40.99 -15.21 -20.21
N ALA A 62 -41.79 -14.26 -20.69
CA ALA A 62 -42.50 -14.31 -21.96
C ALA A 62 -41.93 -13.25 -22.92
N ASP A 63 -41.90 -13.62 -24.19
CA ASP A 63 -41.46 -12.84 -25.35
C ASP A 63 -42.34 -11.62 -25.64
N ASN A 64 -41.78 -10.62 -26.31
CA ASN A 64 -42.47 -9.81 -27.32
C ASN A 64 -41.46 -9.14 -28.26
N GLU A 65 -41.56 -9.51 -29.54
CA GLU A 65 -41.03 -8.79 -30.70
C GLU A 65 -41.96 -7.62 -31.05
N GLU A 66 -41.41 -6.52 -31.55
CA GLU A 66 -42.12 -5.66 -32.51
C GLU A 66 -41.11 -4.90 -33.40
N GLU A 67 -41.25 -5.11 -34.71
CA GLU A 67 -40.62 -4.41 -35.82
C GLU A 67 -41.25 -3.02 -36.02
N SER A 68 -40.47 -2.04 -36.49
CA SER A 68 -41.02 -1.01 -37.39
C SER A 68 -39.97 -0.42 -38.32
N ASP A 69 -40.22 -0.57 -39.61
CA ASP A 69 -39.56 0.09 -40.74
C ASP A 69 -39.81 1.61 -40.76
N ASN A 70 -38.89 2.36 -41.38
CA ASN A 70 -39.13 3.58 -42.17
C ASN A 70 -37.83 3.92 -42.91
N GLU A 71 -37.70 3.62 -44.19
CA GLU A 71 -38.16 4.37 -45.38
C GLU A 71 -37.24 5.55 -45.77
N TYR A 72 -36.72 5.42 -46.99
CA TYR A 72 -35.65 6.17 -47.64
C TYR A 72 -36.26 7.38 -48.39
N ILE A 73 -35.67 8.58 -48.28
CA ILE A 73 -35.91 9.67 -49.22
C ILE A 73 -34.57 10.32 -49.58
N ASP A 74 -34.21 10.20 -50.85
CA ASP A 74 -33.14 10.91 -51.55
C ASP A 74 -33.70 12.19 -52.17
N LEU A 75 -33.00 13.33 -52.02
CA LEU A 75 -33.11 14.48 -52.91
C LEU A 75 -31.74 15.19 -53.03
N GLU A 76 -31.15 15.09 -54.21
CA GLU A 76 -30.03 15.91 -54.69
C GLU A 76 -30.49 17.33 -55.08
N GLU A 77 -29.71 18.37 -54.75
CA GLU A 77 -28.92 19.19 -55.69
C GLU A 77 -28.57 20.60 -55.13
N ASN A 78 -27.26 20.87 -55.10
CA ASN A 78 -26.53 22.12 -55.37
C ASN A 78 -26.89 23.45 -54.66
N SER A 79 -25.92 23.97 -53.88
CA SER A 79 -25.26 25.25 -54.20
C SER A 79 -23.97 25.46 -53.39
N ASP A 80 -22.87 25.79 -54.08
CA ASP A 80 -21.57 26.17 -53.52
C ASP A 80 -21.62 27.38 -52.57
N SER A 81 -21.06 27.25 -51.37
CA SER A 81 -20.40 28.35 -50.66
C SER A 81 -19.34 27.84 -49.68
N ILE A 82 -18.10 28.26 -49.91
CA ILE A 82 -16.87 27.95 -49.18
C ILE A 82 -16.82 28.74 -47.87
N ALA A 83 -16.96 28.02 -46.75
CA ALA A 83 -16.47 28.29 -45.38
C ALA A 83 -17.31 27.39 -44.46
N GLY A 84 -17.01 26.09 -44.45
CA GLY A 84 -17.68 25.14 -43.58
C GLY A 84 -17.18 25.32 -42.16
N ASP A 85 -18.09 25.61 -41.24
CA ASP A 85 -17.90 25.53 -39.79
C ASP A 85 -17.70 24.05 -39.37
N GLU A 86 -16.67 23.38 -39.88
CA GLU A 86 -16.33 22.03 -39.43
C GLU A 86 -15.76 22.13 -38.02
N GLU A 87 -16.44 21.50 -37.05
CA GLU A 87 -16.00 21.48 -35.66
C GLU A 87 -14.68 20.71 -35.54
N VAL A 88 -13.61 21.44 -35.23
CA VAL A 88 -12.25 20.90 -35.04
C VAL A 88 -12.14 19.88 -33.90
N LEU A 89 -13.01 20.00 -32.89
CA LEU A 89 -13.09 19.09 -31.76
C LEU A 89 -14.56 18.77 -31.50
N THR A 90 -14.90 17.49 -31.61
CA THR A 90 -16.22 16.98 -31.23
C THR A 90 -16.09 16.19 -29.94
N MET A 91 -16.85 16.54 -28.89
CA MET A 91 -16.91 15.72 -27.68
C MET A 91 -17.95 14.61 -27.86
N ILE A 92 -17.56 13.36 -27.58
CA ILE A 92 -18.46 12.21 -27.60
C ILE A 92 -19.05 12.01 -26.19
N TYR A 93 -18.24 12.16 -25.14
CA TYR A 93 -18.66 12.00 -23.75
C TYR A 93 -17.93 12.97 -22.81
N PRO A 94 -18.57 13.46 -21.72
CA PRO A 94 -19.99 13.31 -21.42
C PRO A 94 -20.81 14.08 -22.45
N GLN A 95 -21.82 13.44 -23.05
CA GLN A 95 -22.90 14.20 -23.71
C GLN A 95 -23.43 15.21 -22.67
N GLU A 96 -24.06 16.30 -23.12
CA GLU A 96 -24.89 17.13 -22.23
C GLU A 96 -25.94 16.22 -21.58
N ASN A 97 -25.57 15.62 -20.45
CA ASN A 97 -26.32 14.56 -19.83
C ASN A 97 -27.22 15.26 -18.82
N ASP A 98 -28.50 15.39 -19.17
CA ASP A 98 -29.53 15.97 -18.31
C ASP A 98 -29.69 15.21 -16.98
N ASN A 99 -29.01 14.07 -16.78
CA ASN A 99 -28.86 13.46 -15.46
C ASN A 99 -27.73 12.39 -15.38
N PRO A 100 -26.53 12.72 -14.86
CA PRO A 100 -25.49 11.72 -14.61
C PRO A 100 -25.67 11.10 -13.22
N GLN A 101 -26.57 10.13 -13.07
CA GLN A 101 -26.50 9.21 -11.92
C GLN A 101 -25.44 8.14 -12.22
N ILE A 102 -24.20 8.38 -11.80
CA ILE A 102 -23.09 7.41 -11.95
C ILE A 102 -22.34 7.31 -10.63
N LYS A 103 -22.10 6.06 -10.20
CA LYS A 103 -21.56 5.67 -8.88
C LYS A 103 -20.03 5.64 -8.77
N GLU A 104 -19.31 6.11 -9.78
CA GLU A 104 -17.85 5.95 -9.85
C GLU A 104 -17.12 7.28 -9.62
N SER A 105 -16.02 7.25 -8.87
CA SER A 105 -15.14 8.40 -8.58
C SER A 105 -14.30 8.86 -9.78
N ARG A 106 -14.77 8.56 -11.01
CA ARG A 106 -14.03 8.62 -12.25
C ARG A 106 -14.97 8.97 -13.42
N TYR A 107 -14.55 9.91 -14.25
CA TYR A 107 -15.16 10.25 -15.53
C TYR A 107 -14.13 10.01 -16.64
N VAL A 108 -14.55 9.33 -17.70
CA VAL A 108 -13.75 9.17 -18.92
C VAL A 108 -14.37 10.04 -20.00
N ILE A 109 -13.74 11.15 -20.30
CA ILE A 109 -14.14 12.13 -21.32
C ILE A 109 -13.48 11.73 -22.63
N THR A 110 -14.25 11.63 -23.71
CA THR A 110 -13.73 11.23 -25.03
C THR A 110 -14.21 12.16 -26.13
N GLY A 111 -13.46 12.25 -27.21
CA GLY A 111 -13.85 13.01 -28.38
C GLY A 111 -13.10 12.63 -29.65
N VAL A 112 -13.45 13.32 -30.73
CA VAL A 112 -12.85 13.20 -32.06
C VAL A 112 -12.02 14.45 -32.33
N ALA A 113 -10.84 14.28 -32.90
CA ALA A 113 -9.98 15.34 -33.38
C ALA A 113 -10.07 15.45 -34.92
N ALA A 114 -10.16 16.67 -35.44
CA ALA A 114 -10.12 16.89 -36.88
C ALA A 114 -8.74 16.58 -37.48
N ASP A 115 -8.71 16.37 -38.80
CA ASP A 115 -7.47 16.18 -39.55
C ASP A 115 -6.49 17.33 -39.30
N GLY A 116 -5.24 16.98 -39.02
CA GLY A 116 -4.15 17.93 -38.82
C GLY A 116 -3.89 18.31 -37.36
N VAL A 117 -4.74 17.93 -36.41
CA VAL A 117 -4.44 18.06 -34.97
C VAL A 117 -3.21 17.21 -34.61
N ASP A 118 -2.24 17.80 -33.94
CA ASP A 118 -1.01 17.13 -33.49
C ASP A 118 -0.82 17.10 -31.96
N ALA A 119 -1.60 17.89 -31.23
CA ALA A 119 -1.60 17.87 -29.77
C ALA A 119 -2.96 18.31 -29.20
N ILE A 120 -3.28 17.77 -28.03
CA ILE A 120 -4.45 18.17 -27.23
C ILE A 120 -3.98 18.53 -25.83
N ARG A 121 -4.36 19.73 -25.37
CA ARG A 121 -4.10 20.24 -24.02
C ARG A 121 -5.39 20.27 -23.22
N VAL A 122 -5.34 19.82 -21.98
CA VAL A 122 -6.44 19.90 -21.01
C VAL A 122 -6.03 20.84 -19.89
N GLU A 123 -6.83 21.87 -19.64
CA GLU A 123 -6.73 22.75 -18.47
C GLU A 123 -7.88 22.40 -17.52
N TYR A 124 -7.55 22.13 -16.27
CA TYR A 124 -8.50 21.81 -15.20
C TYR A 124 -8.53 22.94 -14.18
N GLN A 125 -9.71 23.26 -13.66
CA GLN A 125 -9.90 24.20 -12.56
C GLN A 125 -11.04 23.77 -11.64
N HIS A 126 -10.84 23.82 -10.32
CA HIS A 126 -11.89 23.59 -9.34
C HIS A 126 -12.34 24.90 -8.69
N ALA A 127 -13.64 25.19 -8.77
CA ALA A 127 -14.20 26.50 -8.42
C ALA A 127 -13.96 26.89 -6.95
N LYS A 128 -14.02 25.93 -6.01
CA LYS A 128 -13.95 26.23 -4.57
C LYS A 128 -12.54 26.24 -4.00
N SER A 129 -11.69 25.30 -4.41
CA SER A 129 -10.32 25.21 -3.88
C SER A 129 -9.34 26.10 -4.64
N GLY A 130 -9.71 26.57 -5.85
CA GLY A 130 -8.79 27.28 -6.73
C GLY A 130 -7.67 26.40 -7.28
N LEU A 131 -7.73 25.07 -7.08
CA LEU A 131 -6.79 24.13 -7.70
C LEU A 131 -6.94 24.21 -9.22
N SER A 132 -5.83 24.29 -9.91
CA SER A 132 -5.76 24.23 -11.36
C SER A 132 -4.56 23.41 -11.81
N ASP A 133 -4.70 22.70 -12.91
CA ASP A 133 -3.63 21.93 -13.53
C ASP A 133 -3.74 22.02 -15.06
N ASP A 134 -2.63 21.84 -15.77
CA ASP A 134 -2.61 21.87 -17.22
C ASP A 134 -1.63 20.84 -17.80
N TYR A 135 -2.08 20.07 -18.78
CA TYR A 135 -1.20 19.08 -19.41
C TYR A 135 -1.64 18.72 -20.81
N TYR A 136 -0.69 18.16 -21.56
CA TYR A 136 -0.93 17.57 -22.86
C TYR A 136 -1.30 16.10 -22.71
N LEU A 137 -2.25 15.62 -23.51
CA LEU A 137 -2.61 14.21 -23.57
C LEU A 137 -1.47 13.42 -24.21
N THR A 138 -0.64 12.78 -23.39
CA THR A 138 0.55 12.03 -23.85
C THR A 138 0.23 10.79 -24.69
N ASN A 139 -1.00 10.29 -24.60
CA ASN A 139 -1.49 9.16 -25.39
C ASN A 139 -2.09 9.57 -26.74
N PHE A 140 -2.20 10.88 -27.01
CA PHE A 140 -2.67 11.39 -28.30
C PHE A 140 -1.47 11.69 -29.21
N ASN A 141 -1.44 11.08 -30.39
CA ASN A 141 -0.42 11.26 -31.42
C ASN A 141 -0.98 12.02 -32.62
N LYS A 142 -0.09 12.68 -33.38
CA LYS A 142 -0.45 13.32 -34.64
C LYS A 142 -1.09 12.31 -35.59
N GLY A 143 -2.33 12.61 -36.00
CA GLY A 143 -3.14 11.74 -36.86
C GLY A 143 -4.08 10.79 -36.13
N ASP A 144 -4.09 10.78 -34.79
CA ASP A 144 -5.10 10.07 -34.02
C ASP A 144 -6.47 10.76 -34.22
N GLU A 145 -7.48 9.98 -34.60
CA GLU A 145 -8.84 10.49 -34.82
C GLU A 145 -9.60 10.71 -33.50
N THR A 146 -9.18 10.03 -32.43
CA THR A 146 -9.89 10.05 -31.14
C THR A 146 -8.96 10.38 -29.99
N TRP A 147 -9.51 11.00 -28.95
CA TRP A 147 -8.79 11.29 -27.72
C TRP A 147 -9.60 10.89 -26.49
N GLU A 148 -8.88 10.59 -25.40
CA GLU A 148 -9.45 10.21 -24.11
C GLU A 148 -8.78 11.02 -22.99
N TYR A 149 -9.59 11.50 -22.06
CA TYR A 149 -9.16 12.17 -20.84
C TYR A 149 -9.89 11.58 -19.62
N VAL A 150 -9.15 11.20 -18.58
CA VAL A 150 -9.69 10.64 -17.33
C VAL A 150 -9.66 11.68 -16.20
N ALA A 151 -10.83 12.16 -15.79
CA ALA A 151 -11.01 12.96 -14.58
C ALA A 151 -11.34 12.01 -13.41
N ASP A 152 -10.46 11.91 -12.42
CA ASP A 152 -10.56 10.97 -11.30
C ASP A 152 -10.09 11.64 -10.00
N VAL A 153 -10.77 11.36 -8.90
CA VAL A 153 -10.37 11.84 -7.57
C VAL A 153 -8.93 11.41 -7.25
N LYS A 154 -8.52 10.22 -7.70
CA LYS A 154 -7.16 9.69 -7.54
C LYS A 154 -6.10 10.57 -8.20
N TYR A 155 -6.40 11.17 -9.34
CA TYR A 155 -5.48 12.06 -10.05
C TYR A 155 -5.59 13.52 -9.59
N ARG A 156 -6.46 13.79 -8.60
CA ARG A 156 -6.76 15.13 -8.07
C ARG A 156 -7.26 16.14 -9.12
N ASN A 157 -7.64 15.64 -10.30
CA ASN A 157 -8.22 16.42 -11.39
C ASN A 157 -9.76 16.29 -11.43
N LEU A 158 -10.38 15.76 -10.37
CA LEU A 158 -11.82 15.74 -10.11
C LEU A 158 -12.04 15.93 -8.61
N ASN A 159 -12.77 16.97 -8.21
CA ASN A 159 -13.04 17.33 -6.82
C ASN A 159 -14.53 17.50 -6.56
N PHE A 160 -14.95 17.39 -5.30
CA PHE A 160 -16.36 17.58 -4.94
C PHE A 160 -16.84 19.00 -5.23
N GLY A 161 -17.92 19.11 -5.99
CA GLY A 161 -18.49 20.37 -6.44
C GLY A 161 -18.28 20.60 -7.93
N GLU A 162 -18.03 21.86 -8.30
CA GLU A 162 -17.93 22.29 -9.69
C GLU A 162 -16.47 22.20 -10.18
N ASN A 163 -16.25 21.38 -11.22
CA ASN A 163 -14.98 21.21 -11.90
C ASN A 163 -15.11 21.72 -13.33
N SER A 164 -14.27 22.66 -13.72
CA SER A 164 -14.23 23.20 -15.08
C SER A 164 -13.05 22.59 -15.84
N TYR A 165 -13.30 22.21 -17.08
CA TYR A 165 -12.27 21.70 -17.98
C TYR A 165 -12.30 22.48 -19.28
N ARG A 166 -11.13 22.81 -19.80
CA ARG A 166 -10.94 23.40 -21.12
C ARG A 166 -9.99 22.52 -21.92
N ILE A 167 -10.48 21.99 -23.05
CA ILE A 167 -9.73 21.14 -23.97
C ILE A 167 -9.41 21.95 -25.21
N THR A 168 -8.13 22.05 -25.55
CA THR A 168 -7.64 22.83 -26.69
C THR A 168 -6.84 21.95 -27.65
N ALA A 169 -7.23 21.94 -28.92
CA ALA A 169 -6.52 21.26 -30.00
C ALA A 169 -5.52 22.20 -30.66
N TYR A 170 -4.35 21.66 -31.00
CA TYR A 170 -3.27 22.36 -31.66
C TYR A 170 -2.84 21.66 -32.95
N ALA A 171 -2.31 22.45 -33.89
CA ALA A 171 -1.49 21.99 -35.00
C ALA A 171 -0.29 22.93 -35.14
N ASP A 172 0.93 22.41 -35.07
CA ASP A 172 2.18 23.17 -35.19
C ASP A 172 2.21 24.39 -34.22
N ASN A 173 1.73 24.19 -32.98
CA ASN A 173 1.55 25.21 -31.93
C ASN A 173 0.49 26.30 -32.22
N VAL A 174 -0.32 26.13 -33.25
CA VAL A 174 -1.47 27.01 -33.54
C VAL A 174 -2.73 26.38 -32.95
N VAL A 175 -3.49 27.16 -32.18
CA VAL A 175 -4.79 26.71 -31.65
C VAL A 175 -5.76 26.53 -32.81
N LEU A 176 -6.26 25.31 -32.99
CA LEU A 176 -7.28 25.00 -34.00
C LEU A 176 -8.69 25.11 -33.42
N GLY A 177 -8.88 24.78 -32.14
CA GLY A 177 -10.18 24.85 -31.50
C GLY A 177 -10.12 24.60 -29.99
N THR A 178 -11.16 25.06 -29.28
CA THR A 178 -11.30 24.89 -27.84
C THR A 178 -12.72 24.46 -27.48
N LYS A 179 -12.85 23.51 -26.55
CA LYS A 179 -14.13 23.11 -25.94
C LYS A 179 -14.02 23.23 -24.43
N GLU A 180 -15.08 23.72 -23.80
CA GLU A 180 -15.20 23.86 -22.35
C GLU A 180 -16.39 23.04 -21.85
N PHE A 181 -16.25 22.42 -20.69
CA PHE A 181 -17.35 21.76 -20.00
C PHE A 181 -17.15 21.78 -18.50
N ILE A 182 -18.25 21.60 -17.79
CA ILE A 182 -18.30 21.59 -16.33
C ILE A 182 -18.80 20.21 -15.88
N ILE A 183 -18.06 19.59 -14.96
CA ILE A 183 -18.51 18.40 -14.24
C ILE A 183 -18.91 18.82 -12.82
N TYR A 184 -20.20 18.69 -12.53
CA TYR A 184 -20.71 18.77 -11.16
C TYR A 184 -20.56 17.40 -10.50
N PHE A 185 -19.49 17.24 -9.72
CA PHE A 185 -19.28 16.03 -8.92
C PHE A 185 -19.95 16.21 -7.56
N ASP A 186 -21.26 15.94 -7.50
CA ASP A 186 -22.02 15.96 -6.26
C ASP A 186 -21.78 14.66 -5.49
N ALA A 187 -21.41 14.78 -4.22
CA ALA A 187 -21.24 13.64 -3.32
C ALA A 187 -22.57 12.93 -3.01
N LYS A 188 -23.74 13.42 -3.43
CA LYS A 188 -25.04 12.94 -2.95
C LYS A 188 -25.39 11.47 -3.21
N GLU A 189 -24.71 10.76 -4.12
CA GLU A 189 -24.86 9.29 -4.22
C GLU A 189 -23.72 8.48 -3.57
N HIS A 190 -22.67 9.15 -3.07
CA HIS A 190 -22.01 8.66 -1.87
C HIS A 190 -22.99 8.95 -0.74
N VAL A 191 -23.75 7.94 -0.31
CA VAL A 191 -24.52 8.00 0.95
C VAL A 191 -23.64 8.72 1.95
N LEU A 192 -24.04 9.94 2.35
CA LEU A 192 -23.28 10.77 3.31
C LEU A 192 -22.82 9.83 4.39
N SER A 193 -21.50 9.56 4.42
CA SER A 193 -21.02 8.48 5.27
C SER A 193 -21.43 8.83 6.68
N GLN A 194 -22.20 7.96 7.32
CA GLN A 194 -22.64 8.25 8.67
C GLN A 194 -21.39 8.24 9.55
N GLU A 195 -20.98 9.41 10.01
CA GLU A 195 -19.87 9.50 10.95
C GLU A 195 -20.36 9.07 12.33
N VAL A 196 -19.61 8.16 12.94
CA VAL A 196 -19.82 7.76 14.33
C VAL A 196 -18.57 8.01 15.15
N SER A 197 -18.79 8.45 16.38
CA SER A 197 -17.75 8.58 17.40
C SER A 197 -17.73 7.31 18.25
N VAL A 198 -16.57 7.01 18.84
CA VAL A 198 -16.37 5.78 19.60
C VAL A 198 -15.75 6.14 20.95
N LYS A 199 -16.28 5.54 22.01
CA LYS A 199 -15.60 5.43 23.29
C LYS A 199 -14.73 4.18 23.25
N TRP A 200 -13.44 4.38 23.00
CA TRP A 200 -12.46 3.31 22.83
C TRP A 200 -12.22 2.53 24.12
N SER A 201 -11.97 1.23 23.97
CA SER A 201 -11.48 0.36 25.03
C SER A 201 -9.99 0.63 25.29
N GLU A 202 -9.55 0.47 26.53
CA GLU A 202 -8.10 0.58 26.86
C GLU A 202 -7.29 -0.63 26.39
N ASP A 203 -7.93 -1.81 26.38
CA ASP A 203 -7.30 -3.08 26.00
C ASP A 203 -8.04 -3.72 24.82
N LEU A 204 -7.26 -4.29 23.89
CA LEU A 204 -7.78 -5.14 22.82
C LEU A 204 -8.25 -6.48 23.38
N THR A 205 -9.56 -6.70 23.44
CA THR A 205 -10.13 -7.93 24.01
C THR A 205 -10.64 -8.86 22.92
N LEU A 206 -10.03 -10.04 22.77
CA LEU A 206 -10.55 -11.10 21.90
C LEU A 206 -11.90 -11.59 22.42
N ILE A 207 -12.94 -11.51 21.60
CA ILE A 207 -14.31 -11.93 21.96
C ILE A 207 -14.58 -13.34 21.48
N ASP A 208 -14.23 -13.63 20.24
CA ASP A 208 -14.38 -14.96 19.66
C ASP A 208 -13.49 -15.11 18.43
N SER A 209 -13.08 -16.34 18.16
CA SER A 209 -12.58 -16.75 16.84
C SER A 209 -13.76 -17.35 16.09
N ASP A 210 -14.17 -16.75 14.98
CA ASP A 210 -15.27 -17.32 14.17
C ASP A 210 -14.90 -18.76 13.76
N GLU A 211 -15.89 -19.62 13.48
CA GLU A 211 -15.64 -21.02 13.05
C GLU A 211 -14.76 -21.12 11.79
N LYS A 212 -14.64 -20.01 11.04
CA LYS A 212 -13.77 -19.91 9.87
C LYS A 212 -12.32 -19.69 10.32
N PRO A 213 -11.38 -20.58 9.95
CA PRO A 213 -9.96 -20.38 10.21
C PRO A 213 -9.48 -19.01 9.72
N GLY A 214 -8.72 -18.31 10.55
CA GLY A 214 -8.12 -17.02 10.21
C GLY A 214 -9.01 -15.79 10.50
N VAL A 215 -10.18 -15.95 11.11
CA VAL A 215 -11.03 -14.82 11.50
C VAL A 215 -11.04 -14.64 13.01
N SER A 216 -10.64 -13.46 13.48
CA SER A 216 -10.66 -13.08 14.90
C SER A 216 -11.53 -11.84 15.11
N ASN A 217 -12.30 -11.81 16.19
CA ASN A 217 -13.16 -10.68 16.52
C ASN A 217 -12.73 -10.06 17.86
N TYR A 218 -12.46 -8.76 17.85
CA TYR A 218 -12.02 -8.03 19.03
C TYR A 218 -13.04 -6.97 19.44
N LEU A 219 -13.22 -6.76 20.73
CA LEU A 219 -13.88 -5.57 21.26
C LEU A 219 -12.88 -4.43 21.28
N VAL A 220 -13.20 -3.36 20.55
CA VAL A 220 -12.36 -2.15 20.47
C VAL A 220 -13.03 -0.92 21.10
N GLY A 221 -14.33 -0.96 21.36
CA GLY A 221 -15.00 0.13 22.08
C GLY A 221 -16.52 0.04 22.08
N GLU A 222 -17.17 1.18 22.32
CA GLU A 222 -18.61 1.38 22.25
C GLU A 222 -18.90 2.61 21.38
N VAL A 223 -19.82 2.49 20.43
CA VAL A 223 -20.24 3.62 19.60
C VAL A 223 -20.94 4.66 20.49
N SER A 224 -20.50 5.92 20.42
CA SER A 224 -20.95 7.00 21.30
C SER A 224 -21.81 8.06 20.59
N SER A 225 -22.08 7.90 19.28
CA SER A 225 -22.95 8.79 18.51
C SER A 225 -23.63 8.08 17.34
N GLY A 226 -24.63 8.73 16.73
CA GLY A 226 -25.37 8.19 15.59
C GLY A 226 -26.39 7.10 15.94
N GLU A 227 -26.86 6.37 14.93
CA GLU A 227 -27.90 5.33 15.06
C GLU A 227 -27.48 4.15 15.96
N TYR A 228 -26.17 3.90 16.05
CA TYR A 228 -25.62 2.75 16.78
C TYR A 228 -25.11 3.11 18.18
N ASN A 229 -25.45 4.30 18.69
CA ASN A 229 -25.05 4.77 20.01
C ASN A 229 -25.37 3.75 21.12
N GLY A 230 -24.39 3.44 21.96
CA GLY A 230 -24.45 2.46 23.04
C GLY A 230 -24.18 1.01 22.62
N LEU A 231 -23.98 0.73 21.32
CA LEU A 231 -23.61 -0.61 20.86
C LEU A 231 -22.11 -0.82 20.93
N ARG A 232 -21.71 -2.06 21.29
CA ARG A 232 -20.32 -2.49 21.29
C ARG A 232 -19.79 -2.51 19.85
N LEU A 233 -18.66 -1.83 19.64
CA LEU A 233 -17.93 -1.83 18.39
C LEU A 233 -16.95 -3.01 18.39
N LEU A 234 -17.05 -3.84 17.36
CA LEU A 234 -16.20 -5.00 17.16
C LEU A 234 -15.31 -4.79 15.93
N LEU A 235 -14.04 -5.19 16.04
CA LEU A 235 -13.08 -5.26 14.96
C LEU A 235 -12.99 -6.72 14.50
N ASN A 236 -13.42 -6.98 13.27
CA ASN A 236 -13.20 -8.23 12.57
C ASN A 236 -11.83 -8.20 11.87
N ALA A 237 -10.94 -9.11 12.22
CA ALA A 237 -9.64 -9.28 11.59
C ALA A 237 -9.64 -10.59 10.80
N THR A 238 -9.63 -10.51 9.47
CA THR A 238 -9.62 -11.67 8.57
C THR A 238 -8.24 -11.83 7.94
N ALA A 239 -7.54 -12.91 8.28
CA ALA A 239 -6.21 -13.20 7.74
C ALA A 239 -6.27 -13.45 6.22
N GLY A 240 -5.40 -12.76 5.48
CA GLY A 240 -5.21 -12.84 4.04
C GLY A 240 -3.72 -12.89 3.67
N MET A 241 -3.44 -12.78 2.36
CA MET A 241 -2.06 -12.72 1.89
C MET A 241 -1.45 -11.37 2.28
N GLY A 242 -0.50 -11.40 3.21
CA GLY A 242 0.17 -10.20 3.71
C GLY A 242 -0.63 -9.45 4.79
N GLY A 243 -1.22 -10.17 5.77
CA GLY A 243 -1.81 -9.59 6.99
C GLY A 243 -3.32 -9.84 7.14
N TYR A 244 -4.01 -9.02 7.93
CA TYR A 244 -5.45 -9.00 8.17
C TYR A 244 -6.18 -7.94 7.35
N GLU A 245 -7.31 -8.29 6.73
CA GLU A 245 -8.34 -7.32 6.39
C GLU A 245 -9.13 -6.96 7.65
N PHE A 246 -9.26 -5.67 7.93
CA PHE A 246 -10.00 -5.16 9.10
C PHE A 246 -11.34 -4.59 8.68
N ASP A 247 -12.41 -5.08 9.30
CA ASP A 247 -13.75 -4.52 9.18
C ASP A 247 -14.34 -4.24 10.56
N TYR A 248 -15.05 -3.12 10.67
CA TYR A 248 -15.77 -2.77 11.90
C TYR A 248 -17.23 -3.19 11.78
N TYR A 249 -17.79 -3.70 12.88
CA TYR A 249 -19.21 -4.00 12.92
C TYR A 249 -19.80 -3.85 14.32
N VAL A 250 -21.13 -3.72 14.36
CA VAL A 250 -21.94 -3.80 15.58
C VAL A 250 -22.94 -4.95 15.44
N VAL A 251 -23.49 -5.40 16.57
CA VAL A 251 -24.60 -6.36 16.57
C VAL A 251 -25.87 -5.66 17.06
N LYS A 252 -26.86 -5.52 16.18
CA LYS A 252 -28.17 -4.92 16.47
C LYS A 252 -29.25 -5.94 16.14
N ASP A 253 -30.10 -6.26 17.12
CA ASP A 253 -31.19 -7.26 16.97
C ASP A 253 -30.71 -8.64 16.48
N GLY A 254 -29.49 -9.04 16.86
CA GLY A 254 -28.88 -10.31 16.47
C GLY A 254 -28.27 -10.32 15.06
N ILE A 255 -28.26 -9.18 14.37
CA ILE A 255 -27.69 -9.01 13.01
C ILE A 255 -26.36 -8.28 13.11
N LYS A 256 -25.32 -8.81 12.45
CA LYS A 256 -24.03 -8.10 12.28
C LYS A 256 -24.21 -7.01 11.21
N ILE A 257 -23.90 -5.78 11.56
CA ILE A 257 -23.94 -4.62 10.66
C ILE A 257 -22.51 -4.15 10.45
N PHE A 258 -21.94 -4.49 9.29
CA PHE A 258 -20.60 -4.07 8.90
C PHE A 258 -20.62 -2.61 8.44
N PHE A 259 -19.69 -1.82 8.95
CA PHE A 259 -19.62 -0.38 8.69
C PHE A 259 -19.27 -0.08 7.23
N LYS A 260 -18.38 -0.89 6.64
CA LYS A 260 -18.01 -0.83 5.21
C LYS A 260 -19.23 -0.97 4.30
N ASP A 261 -20.08 -1.96 4.56
CA ASP A 261 -21.30 -2.23 3.77
C ASP A 261 -22.39 -1.17 3.97
N SER A 262 -22.32 -0.42 5.07
CA SER A 262 -23.33 0.56 5.48
C SER A 262 -22.88 2.01 5.26
N ASN A 263 -21.73 2.24 4.62
CA ASN A 263 -21.11 3.56 4.47
C ASN A 263 -20.98 4.31 5.80
N ILE A 264 -20.59 3.61 6.87
CA ILE A 264 -20.35 4.22 8.19
C ILE A 264 -18.84 4.42 8.34
N VAL A 265 -18.43 5.60 8.81
CA VAL A 265 -17.03 5.91 9.08
C VAL A 265 -16.83 6.25 10.55
N ILE A 266 -15.71 5.79 11.11
CA ILE A 266 -15.33 6.11 12.48
C ILE A 266 -14.51 7.40 12.44
N SER A 267 -15.03 8.47 13.04
CA SER A 267 -14.47 9.82 12.93
C SER A 267 -12.99 9.90 13.30
N ASP A 268 -12.58 9.18 14.35
CA ASP A 268 -11.22 9.19 14.88
C ASP A 268 -10.21 8.48 13.94
N LEU A 269 -10.67 7.55 13.11
CA LEU A 269 -9.84 6.77 12.19
C LEU A 269 -9.85 7.35 10.77
N ALA A 270 -10.98 7.95 10.36
CA ALA A 270 -11.11 8.60 9.06
C ALA A 270 -10.28 9.88 8.95
N ASN A 271 -10.09 10.60 10.06
CA ASN A 271 -9.45 11.91 10.09
C ASN A 271 -7.99 11.87 10.57
N LEU A 272 -7.27 10.77 10.29
CA LEU A 272 -5.83 10.71 10.53
C LEU A 272 -5.09 11.68 9.59
N PRO A 273 -4.12 12.46 10.09
CA PRO A 273 -3.40 13.44 9.28
C PRO A 273 -2.62 12.77 8.15
N GLU A 274 -2.71 13.33 6.95
CA GLU A 274 -1.96 12.84 5.78
C GLU A 274 -0.46 13.14 5.89
N GLU A 275 -0.10 14.19 6.63
CA GLU A 275 1.26 14.65 6.82
C GLU A 275 1.54 14.98 8.29
N LEU A 276 2.76 14.67 8.75
CA LEU A 276 3.19 14.94 10.12
C LEU A 276 4.60 15.51 10.17
N VAL A 277 4.76 16.70 10.73
CA VAL A 277 6.08 17.30 10.95
C VAL A 277 6.81 16.56 12.07
N VAL A 278 8.01 16.05 11.80
CA VAL A 278 8.86 15.43 12.83
C VAL A 278 9.40 16.52 13.76
N PRO A 279 9.18 16.42 15.09
CA PRO A 279 9.53 17.48 16.03
C PRO A 279 11.00 17.92 15.95
N ASN A 280 11.21 19.25 15.93
CA ASN A 280 12.54 19.90 15.83
C ASN A 280 13.29 19.69 14.51
N THR A 281 12.57 19.37 13.43
CA THR A 281 13.16 19.12 12.13
C THR A 281 12.29 19.72 11.03
N SER A 282 12.79 19.76 9.80
CA SER A 282 12.02 20.14 8.62
C SER A 282 11.41 18.93 7.89
N TYR A 283 11.58 17.72 8.40
CA TYR A 283 11.04 16.52 7.76
C TYR A 283 9.56 16.38 8.05
N VAL A 284 8.82 16.03 7.01
CA VAL A 284 7.40 15.70 7.06
C VAL A 284 7.29 14.21 6.77
N LEU A 285 6.63 13.47 7.65
CA LEU A 285 6.23 12.10 7.37
C LEU A 285 4.93 12.11 6.59
N GLU A 286 4.81 11.21 5.63
CA GLU A 286 3.60 11.02 4.84
C GLU A 286 2.86 9.78 5.33
N LYS A 287 1.53 9.87 5.44
CA LYS A 287 0.70 8.72 5.81
C LYS A 287 0.89 7.62 4.76
N GLY A 288 1.41 6.48 5.20
CA GLY A 288 1.58 5.30 4.38
C GLY A 288 0.30 4.48 4.29
N TYR A 289 0.39 3.34 3.60
CA TYR A 289 -0.66 2.34 3.63
C TYR A 289 -0.89 1.85 5.07
N SER A 290 -2.15 1.78 5.51
CA SER A 290 -2.48 1.25 6.83
C SER A 290 -2.15 -0.25 6.85
N PRO A 291 -1.15 -0.70 7.63
CA PRO A 291 -0.81 -2.10 7.68
C PRO A 291 -2.01 -2.91 8.18
N THR A 292 -2.16 -4.06 7.53
CA THR A 292 -3.11 -5.12 7.82
C THR A 292 -2.67 -5.89 9.09
N ARG A 293 -2.31 -5.20 10.19
CA ARG A 293 -1.78 -5.83 11.42
C ARG A 293 -2.22 -5.11 12.68
N LEU A 294 -2.32 -5.87 13.77
CA LEU A 294 -2.52 -5.32 15.11
C LEU A 294 -1.20 -4.75 15.61
N PHE A 295 -1.26 -3.76 16.49
CA PHE A 295 -0.05 -3.19 17.10
C PHE A 295 0.75 -4.24 17.88
N SER A 296 0.06 -5.21 18.49
CA SER A 296 0.68 -6.35 19.16
C SER A 296 1.48 -7.27 18.25
N ASP A 297 1.32 -7.18 16.92
CA ASP A 297 2.08 -7.97 15.94
C ASP A 297 3.43 -7.33 15.61
N PHE A 298 3.78 -6.20 16.23
CA PHE A 298 5.03 -5.49 16.00
C PHE A 298 5.95 -5.58 17.21
N GLN A 299 7.23 -5.81 16.93
CA GLN A 299 8.29 -5.63 17.90
C GLN A 299 8.80 -4.20 17.83
N ILE A 300 8.62 -3.47 18.93
CA ILE A 300 9.10 -2.10 19.06
C ILE A 300 10.63 -2.12 19.21
N VAL A 301 11.31 -1.39 18.33
CA VAL A 301 12.77 -1.17 18.38
C VAL A 301 13.07 0.04 19.25
N LYS A 302 12.36 1.15 19.00
CA LYS A 302 12.63 2.44 19.64
C LYS A 302 11.41 3.35 19.56
N THR A 303 11.12 4.08 20.63
CA THR A 303 10.21 5.24 20.59
C THR A 303 10.91 6.43 19.95
N LEU A 304 10.30 7.04 18.93
CA LEU A 304 10.86 8.15 18.16
C LEU A 304 10.47 9.50 18.79
N PHE A 305 9.17 9.78 18.85
CA PHE A 305 8.62 11.01 19.42
C PHE A 305 7.17 10.80 19.86
N ASN A 306 6.60 11.79 20.55
CA ASN A 306 5.19 11.82 20.94
C ASN A 306 4.47 12.94 20.18
N HIS A 307 3.35 12.59 19.55
CA HIS A 307 2.44 13.51 18.88
C HIS A 307 1.24 13.79 19.78
N GLU A 308 0.82 15.05 19.88
CA GLU A 308 -0.20 15.49 20.85
C GLU A 308 -1.53 14.71 20.73
N SER A 309 -2.00 14.47 19.50
CA SER A 309 -3.28 13.79 19.26
C SER A 309 -3.20 12.30 18.98
N LEU A 310 -2.03 11.80 18.52
CA LEU A 310 -1.87 10.42 18.06
C LEU A 310 -1.06 9.56 19.04
N GLY A 311 -0.37 10.19 20.00
CA GLY A 311 0.47 9.47 20.96
C GLY A 311 1.87 9.17 20.42
N ASN A 312 2.44 8.05 20.84
CA ASN A 312 3.84 7.75 20.56
C ASN A 312 4.04 7.18 19.15
N PHE A 313 5.06 7.68 18.48
CA PHE A 313 5.58 7.12 17.24
C PHE A 313 6.74 6.19 17.55
N TYR A 314 6.77 5.07 16.84
CA TYR A 314 7.73 4.00 17.07
C TYR A 314 8.45 3.65 15.79
N LEU A 315 9.70 3.23 15.97
CA LEU A 315 10.39 2.39 15.02
C LEU A 315 10.09 0.94 15.37
N ALA A 316 9.53 0.17 14.43
CA ALA A 316 9.13 -1.21 14.69
C ALA A 316 9.25 -2.10 13.46
N TYR A 317 9.34 -3.41 13.69
CA TYR A 317 9.28 -4.46 12.67
C TYR A 317 8.21 -5.50 13.04
N PRO A 318 7.58 -6.19 12.06
CA PRO A 318 6.57 -7.20 12.36
C PRO A 318 7.19 -8.50 12.91
N ILE A 319 6.51 -9.16 13.86
CA ILE A 319 7.01 -10.28 14.68
C ILE A 319 7.16 -11.59 13.88
N ASP A 320 6.37 -11.80 12.83
CA ASP A 320 6.44 -12.99 11.95
C ASP A 320 7.84 -13.21 11.36
N ILE A 321 8.60 -12.12 11.17
CA ILE A 321 9.99 -12.16 10.76
C ILE A 321 10.88 -12.77 11.86
N TYR A 322 10.60 -12.50 13.13
CA TYR A 322 11.46 -12.89 14.24
C TYR A 322 11.38 -14.39 14.55
N GLU A 323 10.20 -15.00 14.47
CA GLU A 323 10.05 -16.45 14.67
C GLU A 323 10.81 -17.24 13.59
N GLU A 324 10.85 -16.74 12.35
CA GLU A 324 11.68 -17.31 11.29
C GLU A 324 13.18 -17.16 11.59
N LEU A 325 13.61 -16.06 12.22
CA LEU A 325 15.00 -15.85 12.63
C LEU A 325 15.43 -16.76 13.78
N GLU A 326 14.60 -16.93 14.81
CA GLU A 326 14.90 -17.81 15.95
C GLU A 326 14.89 -19.28 15.55
N ALA A 327 13.91 -19.71 14.74
CA ALA A 327 13.88 -21.07 14.19
C ALA A 327 15.13 -21.40 13.36
N ARG A 328 15.80 -20.38 12.80
CA ARG A 328 17.01 -20.52 11.98
C ARG A 328 18.32 -20.42 12.75
N LYS A 329 18.33 -19.96 14.01
CA LYS A 329 19.54 -20.01 14.88
C LYS A 329 20.01 -21.45 15.17
N GLY A 330 19.19 -22.46 14.88
CA GLY A 330 19.57 -23.88 14.90
C GLY A 330 20.19 -24.42 13.60
N GLN A 331 20.34 -23.62 12.54
CA GLN A 331 20.93 -24.08 11.28
C GLN A 331 22.47 -24.08 11.32
N PRO A 332 23.13 -25.03 10.62
CA PRO A 332 24.58 -25.19 10.67
C PRO A 332 25.34 -23.94 10.21
N ALA A 333 26.44 -23.66 10.91
CA ALA A 333 27.38 -22.57 10.63
C ALA A 333 27.89 -22.67 9.18
N GLY A 334 27.33 -21.85 8.29
CA GLY A 334 27.62 -21.89 6.86
C GLY A 334 26.50 -21.30 6.01
N VAL A 335 25.26 -21.32 6.50
CA VAL A 335 24.17 -20.52 5.90
C VAL A 335 24.36 -19.08 6.36
N LYS A 336 25.10 -18.28 5.58
CA LYS A 336 25.05 -16.81 5.71
C LYS A 336 23.62 -16.41 5.38
N VAL A 337 22.78 -16.26 6.40
CA VAL A 337 21.49 -15.61 6.27
C VAL A 337 21.81 -14.19 5.82
N ARG A 338 21.58 -13.88 4.53
CA ARG A 338 21.63 -12.50 4.02
C ARG A 338 20.77 -11.69 4.99
N GLY A 339 21.39 -10.74 5.68
CA GLY A 339 20.91 -10.15 6.92
C GLY A 339 19.40 -9.89 6.90
N SER A 340 18.73 -10.42 7.92
CA SER A 340 17.33 -10.15 8.22
C SER A 340 17.02 -8.71 7.89
N ALA A 341 16.05 -8.51 7.00
CA ALA A 341 15.54 -7.18 6.75
C ALA A 341 15.00 -6.62 8.05
N THR A 342 15.76 -5.71 8.67
CA THR A 342 15.21 -4.80 9.68
C THR A 342 14.26 -3.87 8.94
N TYR A 343 12.99 -4.29 8.85
CA TYR A 343 11.90 -3.42 8.41
C TYR A 343 11.69 -2.41 9.51
N ASN A 344 12.28 -1.23 9.36
CA ASN A 344 12.15 -0.19 10.35
C ASN A 344 11.02 0.75 9.94
N CYS A 345 9.78 0.27 10.05
CA CYS A 345 8.60 1.08 9.78
C CYS A 345 8.47 2.15 10.87
N VAL A 346 8.08 3.36 10.49
CA VAL A 346 7.65 4.40 11.43
C VAL A 346 6.15 4.23 11.61
N ILE A 347 5.74 3.85 12.83
CA ILE A 347 4.36 3.47 13.11
C ILE A 347 3.80 4.21 14.31
N VAL A 348 2.47 4.31 14.38
CA VAL A 348 1.72 4.73 15.55
C VAL A 348 0.60 3.73 15.83
N GLU A 349 0.37 3.44 17.11
CA GLU A 349 -0.78 2.66 17.57
C GLU A 349 -2.03 3.54 17.51
N LEU A 350 -3.06 3.08 16.83
CA LEU A 350 -4.36 3.74 16.78
C LEU A 350 -5.21 3.33 18.00
N LYS A 351 -6.27 4.09 18.27
CA LYS A 351 -7.13 3.86 19.44
C LYS A 351 -7.90 2.53 19.43
N ASP A 352 -7.95 1.86 18.29
CA ASP A 352 -8.52 0.52 18.11
C ASP A 352 -7.46 -0.60 18.17
N HIS A 353 -6.22 -0.26 18.54
CA HIS A 353 -5.04 -1.12 18.57
C HIS A 353 -4.58 -1.65 17.20
N THR A 354 -5.08 -1.08 16.10
CA THR A 354 -4.45 -1.25 14.79
C THR A 354 -3.27 -0.28 14.64
N VAL A 355 -2.59 -0.36 13.50
CA VAL A 355 -1.40 0.44 13.25
C VAL A 355 -1.62 1.36 12.05
N GLN A 356 -1.13 2.59 12.14
CA GLN A 356 -0.91 3.45 10.99
C GLN A 356 0.59 3.59 10.73
N VAL A 357 1.00 3.31 9.50
CA VAL A 357 2.36 3.56 9.03
C VAL A 357 2.47 5.00 8.53
N TYR A 358 3.60 5.62 8.82
CA TYR A 358 4.02 6.84 8.16
C TYR A 358 5.37 6.60 7.48
N ASN A 359 5.49 7.00 6.22
CA ASN A 359 6.71 6.91 5.46
C ASN A 359 7.55 8.17 5.70
N LEU A 360 8.86 8.03 5.65
CA LEU A 360 9.79 9.15 5.64
C LEU A 360 10.18 9.40 4.17
N PRO A 361 9.64 10.45 3.52
CA PRO A 361 10.01 10.78 2.16
C PRO A 361 11.48 11.22 2.12
N VAL A 362 12.16 10.82 1.05
CA VAL A 362 13.54 11.25 0.79
C VAL A 362 13.47 12.47 -0.14
N ASN A 363 13.25 13.65 0.44
CA ASN A 363 12.90 14.89 -0.29
C ASN A 363 13.93 15.37 -1.32
N PHE A 364 15.14 14.82 -1.31
CA PHE A 364 16.17 15.10 -2.31
C PHE A 364 16.20 14.06 -3.44
N VAL A 365 15.23 13.14 -3.52
CA VAL A 365 15.07 12.15 -4.59
C VAL A 365 13.84 12.50 -5.41
N ASP A 366 13.98 12.54 -6.72
CA ASP A 366 12.85 12.79 -7.62
C ASP A 366 11.95 11.55 -7.84
N ASP A 367 10.88 11.73 -8.61
CA ASP A 367 9.94 10.68 -8.99
C ASP A 367 10.59 9.55 -9.81
N LYS A 368 11.71 9.83 -10.48
CA LYS A 368 12.53 8.87 -11.23
C LYS A 368 13.57 8.17 -10.36
N ARG A 369 13.57 8.41 -9.05
CA ARG A 369 14.52 7.86 -8.07
C ARG A 369 15.96 8.32 -8.31
N ILE A 370 16.15 9.52 -8.84
CA ILE A 370 17.45 10.18 -9.01
C ILE A 370 17.66 11.11 -7.81
N PRO A 371 18.59 10.81 -6.90
CA PRO A 371 18.93 11.72 -5.81
C PRO A 371 19.67 12.95 -6.37
N ASN A 372 19.17 14.15 -6.03
CA ASN A 372 19.76 15.45 -6.33
C ASN A 372 20.97 15.69 -5.43
N ILE A 373 22.13 15.16 -5.86
CA ILE A 373 23.41 15.23 -5.15
C ILE A 373 24.39 15.99 -6.03
N THR A 374 25.12 16.93 -5.43
CA THR A 374 26.36 17.49 -6.00
C THR A 374 27.54 16.84 -5.27
N PHE A 375 28.37 16.12 -6.01
CA PHE A 375 29.56 15.45 -5.51
C PHE A 375 30.67 16.45 -5.20
N ILE A 376 31.68 16.02 -4.45
CA ILE A 376 32.80 16.87 -4.02
C ILE A 376 33.68 17.39 -5.18
N ASP A 377 33.64 16.73 -6.33
CA ASP A 377 34.30 17.16 -7.58
C ASP A 377 33.49 18.19 -8.38
N GLY A 378 32.25 18.47 -7.95
CA GLY A 378 31.33 19.40 -8.59
C GLY A 378 30.38 18.74 -9.60
N GLU A 379 30.49 17.44 -9.84
CA GLU A 379 29.55 16.72 -10.70
C GLU A 379 28.20 16.56 -10.01
N THR A 380 27.12 16.57 -10.80
CA THR A 380 25.76 16.35 -10.32
C THR A 380 25.34 14.92 -10.65
N ASN A 381 24.76 14.22 -9.67
CA ASN A 381 24.23 12.89 -9.91
C ASN A 381 23.10 12.91 -10.95
N THR A 382 23.18 12.02 -11.92
CA THR A 382 22.14 11.76 -12.92
C THR A 382 21.66 10.31 -12.89
N ALA A 383 22.26 9.47 -12.05
CA ALA A 383 21.96 8.06 -11.96
C ALA A 383 20.79 7.78 -11.00
N VAL A 384 20.09 6.68 -11.29
CA VAL A 384 18.99 6.15 -10.47
C VAL A 384 19.56 5.31 -9.34
N TYR A 385 18.98 5.46 -8.14
CA TYR A 385 19.36 4.66 -6.97
C TYR A 385 18.15 3.95 -6.35
N SER A 386 18.37 2.73 -5.87
CA SER A 386 17.46 2.03 -4.97
C SER A 386 17.85 2.33 -3.53
N TYR A 387 16.95 2.93 -2.76
CA TYR A 387 17.14 3.25 -1.34
C TYR A 387 16.04 2.66 -0.46
N THR A 388 15.06 2.01 -1.06
CA THR A 388 14.12 1.12 -0.39
C THR A 388 14.68 -0.30 -0.44
N LYS A 389 14.51 -1.06 0.63
CA LYS A 389 14.81 -2.49 0.60
C LYS A 389 13.76 -3.15 -0.30
N ILE A 390 14.20 -3.97 -1.25
CA ILE A 390 13.24 -4.78 -2.02
C ILE A 390 12.68 -5.83 -1.07
N VAL A 391 11.38 -5.79 -0.93
CA VAL A 391 10.62 -6.54 0.04
C VAL A 391 9.51 -7.22 -0.73
N GLY A 392 9.23 -8.48 -0.39
CA GLY A 392 8.25 -9.27 -1.13
C GLY A 392 6.88 -8.59 -1.19
N CYS A 393 5.97 -9.14 -2.00
CA CYS A 393 4.66 -8.56 -2.31
C CYS A 393 3.63 -8.43 -1.17
N GLY A 394 4.09 -8.33 0.08
CA GLY A 394 3.27 -8.03 1.25
C GLY A 394 4.01 -7.13 2.23
N SER A 395 4.91 -6.27 1.76
CA SER A 395 5.55 -5.31 2.67
C SER A 395 4.56 -4.26 3.11
N TYR A 396 4.57 -4.03 4.42
CA TYR A 396 3.59 -3.22 5.13
C TYR A 396 3.95 -1.73 5.18
N CYS A 397 5.19 -1.40 4.86
CA CYS A 397 5.68 -0.04 4.77
C CYS A 397 6.62 0.06 3.57
N GLU A 398 7.14 1.25 3.27
CA GLU A 398 8.27 1.40 2.36
C GLU A 398 9.56 1.40 3.19
N PRO A 399 10.16 0.22 3.49
CA PRO A 399 11.33 0.18 4.32
C PRO A 399 12.49 0.79 3.56
N LEU A 400 13.01 1.89 4.08
CA LEU A 400 14.32 2.38 3.68
C LEU A 400 15.38 1.28 3.91
N ALA A 401 16.40 1.23 3.07
CA ALA A 401 17.50 0.27 3.13
C ALA A 401 18.44 0.61 4.30
N VAL A 402 17.96 0.39 5.53
CA VAL A 402 18.69 0.69 6.75
C VAL A 402 19.86 -0.27 6.92
N VAL A 403 21.04 0.28 7.20
CA VAL A 403 22.27 -0.46 7.55
C VAL A 403 22.63 -0.13 9.00
N SER A 404 23.06 -1.14 9.76
CA SER A 404 23.47 -0.92 11.14
C SER A 404 24.80 -0.17 11.20
N GLU A 405 24.92 0.73 12.18
CA GLU A 405 26.16 1.49 12.41
C GLU A 405 27.35 0.58 12.76
N GLU A 406 27.09 -0.55 13.43
CA GLU A 406 28.10 -1.57 13.73
C GLU A 406 28.72 -2.20 12.48
N ASN A 407 27.90 -2.51 11.47
CA ASN A 407 28.38 -3.10 10.22
C ASN A 407 29.03 -2.04 9.31
N LEU A 408 28.46 -0.83 9.30
CA LEU A 408 28.92 0.25 8.43
C LEU A 408 30.23 0.87 8.92
N GLN A 409 30.39 1.02 10.25
CA GLN A 409 31.50 1.71 10.92
C GLN A 409 31.79 3.07 10.28
N PRO A 410 30.83 4.00 10.28
CA PRO A 410 30.87 5.22 9.47
C PRO A 410 32.10 6.10 9.74
N GLU A 411 32.58 6.15 10.99
CA GLU A 411 33.74 6.97 11.37
C GLU A 411 35.05 6.52 10.71
N THR A 412 35.20 5.22 10.42
CA THR A 412 36.44 4.65 9.87
C THR A 412 36.32 4.26 8.40
N ASN A 413 35.09 3.97 7.95
CA ASN A 413 34.86 3.42 6.62
C ASN A 413 34.29 4.43 5.64
N LEU A 414 33.70 5.54 6.09
CA LEU A 414 33.01 6.48 5.21
C LEU A 414 33.71 7.85 5.12
N LYS A 415 33.66 8.43 3.93
CA LYS A 415 34.03 9.82 3.63
C LYS A 415 32.83 10.55 3.02
N ILE A 416 32.87 11.88 3.02
CA ILE A 416 31.85 12.69 2.35
C ILE A 416 31.98 12.50 0.84
N ALA A 417 30.91 12.05 0.20
CA ALA A 417 30.78 11.93 -1.25
C ALA A 417 30.27 13.24 -1.88
N GLY A 418 29.35 13.93 -1.19
CA GLY A 418 28.70 15.12 -1.70
C GLY A 418 27.66 15.70 -0.75
N LYS A 419 26.84 16.61 -1.28
CA LYS A 419 25.70 17.20 -0.57
C LYS A 419 24.46 17.23 -1.46
N THR A 420 23.31 17.17 -0.83
CA THR A 420 22.01 17.31 -1.50
C THR A 420 21.67 18.79 -1.72
N SER A 421 20.61 19.06 -2.50
CA SER A 421 20.06 20.41 -2.65
C SER A 421 19.53 21.03 -1.36
N THR A 422 19.14 20.19 -0.39
CA THR A 422 18.62 20.59 0.93
C THR A 422 19.72 20.66 2.00
N GLY A 423 20.97 20.35 1.64
CA GLY A 423 22.16 20.53 2.48
C GLY A 423 22.55 19.31 3.32
N GLU A 424 21.83 18.20 3.20
CA GLU A 424 22.23 16.91 3.78
C GLU A 424 23.55 16.41 3.19
N ILE A 425 24.31 15.71 4.03
CA ILE A 425 25.60 15.14 3.66
C ILE A 425 25.40 13.71 3.18
N ILE A 426 25.98 13.39 2.03
CA ILE A 426 26.03 12.04 1.47
C ILE A 426 27.44 11.49 1.63
N TYR A 427 27.52 10.21 1.97
CA TYR A 427 28.75 9.51 2.29
C TYR A 427 28.98 8.33 1.33
N GLU A 428 30.24 7.94 1.17
CA GLU A 428 30.65 6.74 0.43
C GLU A 428 31.84 6.07 1.13
N TYR A 429 32.18 4.85 0.74
CA TYR A 429 33.34 4.15 1.30
C TYR A 429 34.68 4.85 0.99
N ILE A 430 35.55 4.93 2.00
CA ILE A 430 36.94 5.42 1.85
C ILE A 430 37.77 4.43 1.03
N ASN A 431 37.71 3.15 1.40
CA ASN A 431 38.49 2.10 0.78
C ASN A 431 37.71 1.50 -0.39
N THR A 432 38.23 1.66 -1.61
CA THR A 432 37.65 1.07 -2.82
C THR A 432 37.75 -0.45 -2.83
N ASP A 433 38.61 -1.05 -2.02
CA ASP A 433 38.72 -2.51 -1.83
C ASP A 433 37.88 -3.01 -0.63
N ASN A 434 36.89 -2.22 -0.19
CA ASN A 434 35.98 -2.64 0.87
C ASN A 434 35.21 -3.90 0.44
N SER A 435 35.03 -4.86 1.35
CA SER A 435 34.34 -6.11 1.05
C SER A 435 32.91 -5.91 0.56
N ALA A 436 32.16 -4.91 1.04
CA ALA A 436 30.81 -4.63 0.55
C ALA A 436 30.79 -4.19 -0.93
N LEU A 437 31.79 -3.41 -1.36
CA LEU A 437 31.96 -2.99 -2.75
C LEU A 437 32.38 -4.16 -3.64
N LEU A 438 33.35 -4.95 -3.18
CA LEU A 438 33.80 -6.15 -3.90
C LEU A 438 32.69 -7.19 -4.01
N ASP A 439 31.92 -7.41 -2.94
CA ASP A 439 30.78 -8.33 -2.93
C ASP A 439 29.69 -7.86 -3.90
N LEU A 440 29.39 -6.55 -3.94
CA LEU A 440 28.42 -5.98 -4.87
C LEU A 440 28.87 -6.09 -6.33
N TYR A 441 30.13 -5.76 -6.63
CA TYR A 441 30.69 -5.84 -7.98
C TYR A 441 30.70 -7.26 -8.52
N ASN A 442 30.91 -8.26 -7.64
CA ASN A 442 30.94 -9.67 -8.00
C ASN A 442 29.57 -10.35 -7.87
N ASP A 443 28.49 -9.63 -7.53
CA ASP A 443 27.15 -10.22 -7.42
C ASP A 443 26.58 -10.44 -8.83
N GLU A 444 26.65 -11.69 -9.28
CA GLU A 444 26.14 -12.15 -10.58
C GLU A 444 24.62 -12.02 -10.73
N PHE A 445 23.90 -11.71 -9.65
CA PHE A 445 22.44 -11.51 -9.67
C PHE A 445 22.02 -10.04 -9.87
N THR A 446 22.94 -9.20 -10.37
CA THR A 446 22.70 -7.77 -10.62
C THR A 446 22.49 -7.45 -12.10
N LEU A 447 21.84 -6.31 -12.39
CA LEU A 447 21.63 -5.84 -13.77
C LEU A 447 22.94 -5.63 -14.55
N ALA A 448 24.05 -5.41 -13.86
CA ALA A 448 25.38 -5.32 -14.44
C ALA A 448 25.87 -6.63 -15.09
N TYR A 449 25.35 -7.78 -14.66
CA TYR A 449 25.66 -9.10 -15.24
C TYR A 449 24.64 -9.55 -16.29
N TYR A 450 23.56 -8.78 -16.50
CA TYR A 450 22.52 -9.09 -17.47
C TYR A 450 22.82 -8.49 -18.84
N ASN A 451 23.01 -9.35 -19.84
CA ASN A 451 23.24 -8.92 -21.21
C ASN A 451 22.41 -9.76 -22.18
N ASN A 452 21.46 -9.13 -22.89
CA ASN A 452 20.61 -9.75 -23.91
C ASN A 452 19.93 -11.05 -23.44
N GLY A 453 19.36 -11.05 -22.23
CA GLY A 453 18.66 -12.22 -21.70
C GLY A 453 19.55 -13.28 -21.06
N LYS A 454 20.87 -13.05 -20.96
CA LYS A 454 21.83 -14.01 -20.43
C LYS A 454 22.68 -13.40 -19.32
N LEU A 455 22.98 -14.21 -18.31
CA LEU A 455 24.03 -13.91 -17.34
C LEU A 455 25.39 -13.99 -18.05
N SER A 456 26.16 -12.92 -18.00
CA SER A 456 27.52 -12.82 -18.52
C SER A 456 28.45 -12.25 -17.46
N ASN A 457 29.70 -11.94 -17.81
CA ASN A 457 30.55 -11.13 -16.92
C ASN A 457 29.93 -9.76 -16.66
N ASN A 458 30.35 -9.11 -15.58
CA ASN A 458 30.04 -7.70 -15.32
C ASN A 458 30.37 -6.87 -16.56
N LYS A 459 29.41 -6.08 -17.03
CA LYS A 459 29.59 -5.20 -18.20
C LYS A 459 30.52 -4.01 -17.93
N TYR A 460 30.79 -3.73 -16.66
CA TYR A 460 31.69 -2.68 -16.21
C TYR A 460 33.00 -3.27 -15.68
N THR A 461 34.10 -2.56 -15.92
CA THR A 461 35.35 -2.77 -15.17
C THR A 461 35.17 -2.31 -13.72
N TYR A 462 36.07 -2.76 -12.84
CA TYR A 462 36.02 -2.34 -11.43
C TYR A 462 36.22 -0.82 -11.26
N GLU A 463 37.06 -0.21 -12.11
CA GLU A 463 37.30 1.23 -12.09
C GLU A 463 36.04 2.02 -12.49
N GLU A 464 35.35 1.58 -13.55
CA GLU A 464 34.06 2.15 -13.95
C GLU A 464 33.00 1.96 -12.85
N PHE A 465 32.92 0.78 -12.24
CA PHE A 465 32.03 0.50 -11.11
C PHE A 465 32.24 1.48 -9.95
N ILE A 466 33.48 1.73 -9.55
CA ILE A 466 33.80 2.69 -8.47
C ILE A 466 33.44 4.12 -8.90
N GLY A 467 33.72 4.51 -10.15
CA GLY A 467 33.38 5.83 -10.68
C GLY A 467 31.87 6.10 -10.76
N MET A 468 31.03 5.07 -10.73
CA MET A 468 29.57 5.20 -10.71
C MET A 468 28.99 5.42 -9.29
N HIS A 469 29.82 5.58 -8.27
CA HIS A 469 29.39 5.72 -6.87
C HIS A 469 28.36 4.64 -6.46
N PRO A 470 28.76 3.36 -6.47
CA PRO A 470 27.83 2.24 -6.49
C PRO A 470 27.02 2.10 -5.20
N LEU A 471 27.56 2.58 -4.08
CA LEU A 471 26.92 2.64 -2.77
C LEU A 471 27.12 4.04 -2.17
N LEU A 472 26.02 4.70 -1.86
CA LEU A 472 25.97 5.96 -1.14
C LEU A 472 25.22 5.77 0.18
N TYR A 473 25.54 6.58 1.19
CA TYR A 473 24.96 6.50 2.52
C TYR A 473 24.48 7.86 2.99
N TRP A 474 23.32 7.90 3.62
CA TRP A 474 22.72 9.08 4.21
C TRP A 474 22.27 8.77 5.65
N LYS A 475 22.49 9.70 6.59
CA LYS A 475 21.99 9.56 7.96
C LYS A 475 20.67 10.32 8.06
N ASP A 476 19.58 9.59 8.31
CA ASP A 476 18.24 10.16 8.33
C ASP A 476 17.95 10.94 9.62
N VAL A 477 16.76 11.54 9.67
CA VAL A 477 16.27 12.35 10.79
C VAL A 477 16.16 11.59 12.12
N PHE A 478 16.09 10.26 12.07
CA PHE A 478 16.04 9.39 13.25
C PHE A 478 17.41 8.82 13.64
N GLY A 479 18.47 9.20 12.91
CA GLY A 479 19.84 8.76 13.12
C GLY A 479 20.17 7.40 12.49
N ARG A 480 19.32 6.88 11.60
CA ARG A 480 19.55 5.62 10.88
C ARG A 480 20.41 5.87 9.64
N TRP A 481 21.27 4.92 9.29
CA TRP A 481 22.03 4.96 8.05
C TRP A 481 21.24 4.29 6.93
N ILE A 482 20.92 5.04 5.88
CA ILE A 482 20.18 4.60 4.70
C ILE A 482 21.17 4.38 3.55
N GLU A 483 21.17 3.18 2.99
CA GLU A 483 21.95 2.82 1.80
C GLU A 483 21.19 3.19 0.53
N PHE A 484 21.88 3.85 -0.38
CA PHE A 484 21.46 4.10 -1.75
C PHE A 484 22.35 3.24 -2.64
N LYS A 485 21.74 2.30 -3.35
CA LYS A 485 22.42 1.39 -4.26
C LYS A 485 22.17 1.80 -5.69
N HIS A 486 23.23 2.04 -6.45
CA HIS A 486 23.11 2.42 -7.86
C HIS A 486 22.33 1.34 -8.62
N TYR A 487 21.35 1.76 -9.44
CA TYR A 487 20.34 0.85 -10.02
C TYR A 487 20.94 -0.29 -10.85
N GLU A 488 22.01 -0.03 -11.60
CA GLU A 488 22.74 -1.04 -12.39
C GLU A 488 23.31 -2.19 -11.55
N PHE A 489 23.52 -1.99 -10.24
CA PHE A 489 23.96 -3.01 -9.30
C PHE A 489 22.82 -3.49 -8.39
N GLY A 490 21.58 -3.12 -8.72
CA GLY A 490 20.36 -3.67 -8.13
C GLY A 490 20.11 -5.11 -8.59
N ALA A 491 19.36 -5.86 -7.78
CA ALA A 491 18.99 -7.23 -8.12
C ALA A 491 18.10 -7.28 -9.37
N MET A 492 18.32 -8.24 -10.26
CA MET A 492 17.55 -8.37 -11.52
C MET A 492 16.12 -8.88 -11.32
N ALA A 493 15.83 -9.54 -10.20
CA ALA A 493 14.57 -10.27 -10.04
C ALA A 493 13.42 -9.35 -9.60
N GLU A 494 12.30 -9.43 -10.31
CA GLU A 494 11.01 -9.00 -9.79
C GLU A 494 10.58 -9.99 -8.69
N MET A 495 10.64 -9.56 -7.42
CA MET A 495 10.41 -10.40 -6.22
C MET A 495 8.99 -10.98 -6.08
N CYS A 496 8.13 -10.78 -7.07
CA CYS A 496 6.70 -11.05 -7.00
C CYS A 496 6.11 -11.82 -8.19
N LYS A 497 6.91 -12.11 -9.21
CA LYS A 497 6.46 -12.99 -10.29
C LYS A 497 6.99 -14.39 -10.02
N PRO A 498 6.18 -15.44 -10.20
CA PRO A 498 6.70 -16.80 -10.21
C PRO A 498 7.75 -16.88 -11.31
N VAL A 499 8.99 -17.20 -10.93
CA VAL A 499 10.13 -17.36 -11.83
C VAL A 499 10.12 -18.74 -12.45
#